data_AF-A0A4V6P3Q4-F1
#
_entry.id   AF-A0A4V6P3Q4-F1
#
_cell.length_a   1.000
_cell.length_b   1.000
_cell.length_c   1.000
_cell.angle_alpha   90.00
_cell.angle_beta   90.00
_cell.angle_gamma   90.00
#
_symmetry.space_group_name_H-M   'P 1'
#
loop_
_entity.id
_entity.type
_entity.pdbx_description
1 polymer ?
#
loop_
_entity_poly.entity_id
_entity_poly.type
_entity_poly.pdbx_seq_one_letter_code
_entity_poly.pdbx_strand_id
1 'polypeptide(L)' 'MSDREPTVIGDSGSGWTVAAILLIVVIVGGFILYASGYLGDRDVNIDVSLPKVQALEPVTK' A
#
# COMPACT_ATOMS: atom_id res chain seq x y z
N MET A 1 -55.11 -29.42 17.04
CA MET A 1 -54.00 -28.57 17.52
C MET A 1 -53.15 -28.28 16.30
N SER A 2 -52.96 -27.01 15.94
CA SER A 2 -52.21 -26.63 14.74
C SER A 2 -50.75 -26.47 15.15
N ASP A 3 -49.90 -27.39 14.71
CA ASP A 3 -48.47 -27.32 14.92
C ASP A 3 -47.93 -26.12 14.12
N ARG A 4 -47.73 -25.00 14.82
CA ARG A 4 -47.00 -23.85 14.28
C ARG A 4 -45.53 -24.20 14.36
N GLU A 5 -44.98 -24.68 13.25
CA GLU A 5 -43.52 -24.77 13.08
C GLU A 5 -42.93 -23.36 13.29
N PRO A 6 -41.91 -23.20 14.16
CA PRO A 6 -41.25 -21.92 14.32
C PRO A 6 -40.53 -21.60 13.02
N THR A 7 -40.97 -20.54 12.33
CA THR A 7 -40.20 -19.98 11.21
C THR A 7 -38.87 -19.49 11.76
N VAL A 8 -37.83 -20.30 11.61
CA VAL A 8 -36.45 -19.89 11.86
C VAL A 8 -36.11 -18.90 10.75
N ILE A 9 -36.24 -17.61 11.05
CA ILE A 9 -35.65 -16.56 10.23
C ILE A 9 -34.14 -16.69 10.46
N GLY A 10 -33.50 -17.46 9.59
CA GLY A 10 -32.05 -17.59 9.57
C GLY A 10 -31.44 -16.25 9.19
N ASP A 11 -31.11 -15.44 10.19
CA ASP A 11 -30.35 -14.19 10.02
C ASP A 11 -28.85 -14.51 9.81
N SER A 12 -28.55 -15.34 8.81
CA SER A 12 -27.20 -15.82 8.50
C SER A 12 -26.36 -14.82 7.70
N GLY A 13 -26.92 -13.66 7.35
CA GLY A 13 -26.32 -12.70 6.41
C GLY A 13 -25.72 -11.43 7.01
N SER A 14 -26.02 -11.09 8.26
CA SER A 14 -25.79 -9.73 8.78
C SER A 14 -24.44 -9.54 9.50
N GLY A 15 -23.94 -10.57 10.20
CA GLY A 15 -22.78 -10.40 11.10
C GLY A 15 -21.43 -10.14 10.40
N TRP A 16 -21.27 -10.56 9.15
CA TRP A 16 -19.99 -10.52 8.45
C TRP A 16 -19.88 -9.42 7.41
N THR A 17 -20.97 -8.70 7.12
CA THR A 17 -21.00 -7.67 6.08
C THR A 17 -19.97 -6.57 6.36
N VAL A 18 -19.89 -6.11 7.60
CA VAL A 18 -18.92 -5.08 8.00
C VAL A 18 -17.49 -5.59 7.83
N ALA A 19 -17.21 -6.83 8.25
CA ALA A 19 -15.90 -7.44 8.09
C ALA A 19 -15.51 -7.59 6.62
N ALA A 20 -16.45 -8.00 5.76
CA ALA A 20 -16.23 -8.13 4.32
C ALA A 20 -15.94 -6.77 3.66
N ILE A 21 -16.68 -5.72 4.03
CA ILE A 21 -16.45 -4.37 3.54
C ILE A 21 -15.06 -3.88 3.97
N LEU A 22 -14.71 -4.05 5.24
CA LEU A 22 -13.39 -3.64 5.75
C LEU A 22 -12.27 -4.38 5.04
N LEU A 23 -12.41 -5.68 4.79
CA LEU A 23 -11.44 -6.47 4.03
C LEU A 23 -11.24 -5.90 2.62
N ILE A 24 -12.34 -5.59 1.91
CA ILE A 24 -12.28 -5.00 0.57
C ILE A 24 -11.56 -3.65 0.60
N VAL A 25 -11.88 -2.79 1.57
CA VAL A 25 -11.22 -1.47 1.71
C VAL A 25 -9.72 -1.63 1.95
N VAL A 26 -9.30 -2.57 2.80
CA VAL A 26 -7.87 -2.82 3.07
C VAL A 26 -7.15 -3.32 1.82
N ILE A 27 -7.73 -4.28 1.09
CA ILE A 27 -7.12 -4.84 -0.12
C ILE A 27 -7.02 -3.77 -1.22
N VAL A 28 -8.13 -3.09 -1.52
CA VAL A 28 -8.18 -2.07 -2.59
C VAL A 28 -7.31 -0.87 -2.23
N GLY A 29 -7.41 -0.37 -1.00
CA GLY A 29 -6.59 0.74 -0.51
C GLY A 29 -5.11 0.39 -0.53
N GLY A 30 -4.73 -0.79 -0.04
CA GLY A 30 -3.35 -1.27 -0.06
C GLY A 30 -2.81 -1.41 -1.49
N PHE A 31 -3.61 -1.96 -2.42
CA PHE A 31 -3.22 -2.09 -3.81
C PHE A 31 -2.99 -0.73 -4.49
N ILE A 32 -3.89 0.24 -4.28
CA ILE A 32 -3.73 1.59 -4.84
C ILE A 32 -2.47 2.27 -4.31
N LEU A 33 -2.22 2.19 -3.00
CA LEU A 33 -1.04 2.79 -2.37
C LEU A 33 0.27 2.11 -2.81
N TYR A 34 0.23 0.80 -3.03
CA TYR A 34 1.38 0.05 -3.54
C TYR A 34 1.65 0.40 -5.02
N ALA A 35 0.63 0.33 -5.88
CA ALA A 35 0.75 0.58 -7.31
C ALA A 35 1.12 2.04 -7.64
N SER A 36 0.70 3.00 -6.81
CA SER A 36 1.08 4.40 -6.97
C SER A 36 2.52 4.73 -6.57
N GLY A 37 3.30 3.74 -6.10
CA GLY A 37 4.66 3.98 -5.60
C GLY A 37 4.70 4.77 -4.29
N TYR A 38 3.56 4.98 -3.62
CA TYR A 38 3.52 5.66 -2.33
C TYR A 38 4.23 4.81 -1.24
N LEU A 39 4.06 3.49 -1.30
CA LEU A 39 4.69 2.52 -0.40
C LEU A 39 5.91 1.82 -0.99
N GLY A 40 6.20 2.02 -2.29
CA GLY A 40 7.23 1.28 -3.03
C GLY A 40 8.24 2.22 -3.67
N ASP A 41 9.50 2.03 -3.30
CA ASP A 41 10.73 2.50 -3.97
C ASP A 41 10.66 3.88 -4.64
N ARG A 42 10.92 4.92 -3.85
CA ARG A 42 11.36 6.19 -4.42
C ARG A 42 12.81 5.99 -4.85
N ASP A 43 13.01 5.66 -6.12
CA ASP A 43 14.33 5.64 -6.75
C ASP A 43 14.89 7.09 -6.73
N VAL A 44 15.55 7.45 -5.63
CA VAL A 44 16.18 8.76 -5.47
C VAL A 44 17.54 8.68 -6.16
N ASN A 45 17.59 9.08 -7.43
CA ASN A 45 18.83 9.14 -8.18
C ASN A 45 19.67 10.34 -7.67
N ILE A 46 20.69 10.04 -6.85
CA ILE A 46 21.61 11.05 -6.33
C ILE A 46 22.71 11.24 -7.36
N ASP A 47 22.63 12.31 -8.15
CA ASP A 47 23.71 12.72 -9.03
C ASP A 47 24.83 13.39 -8.22
N VAL A 48 25.97 12.70 -8.10
CA VAL A 48 27.16 13.21 -7.41
C VAL A 48 28.12 13.74 -8.46
N SER A 49 28.11 15.06 -8.65
CA SER A 49 29.06 15.73 -9.53
C SER A 49 30.35 16.04 -8.76
N LEU A 50 31.46 15.43 -9.13
CA LEU A 50 32.76 15.69 -8.51
C LEU A 50 33.29 17.08 -8.95
N PRO A 51 33.80 17.90 -8.01
CA PRO A 51 34.43 19.16 -8.37
C PRO A 51 35.64 18.88 -9.27
N LYS A 52 35.77 19.65 -10.36
CA LYS A 52 36.92 19.54 -11.26
C LYS A 52 38.20 19.80 -10.47
N VAL A 53 38.99 18.75 -10.25
CA VAL A 53 40.34 18.87 -9.71
C VAL A 53 41.19 19.51 -10.79
N GLN A 54 41.45 20.81 -10.66
CA GLN A 54 42.48 21.48 -11.45
C GLN A 54 43.82 20.91 -10.98
N ALA A 55 44.51 20.17 -11.84
CA ALA A 55 45.88 19.76 -11.55
C ALA A 55 46.72 21.02 -11.36
N LEU A 56 47.30 21.17 -10.17
CA LEU A 56 48.27 22.24 -9.91
C LEU A 56 49.44 22.04 -10.88
N GLU A 57 49.76 23.08 -11.65
CA GLU A 57 50.91 23.05 -12.55
C GLU A 57 52.18 22.76 -11.75
N PRO A 58 53.06 21.86 -12.23
CA PRO A 58 54.27 21.50 -11.51
C PRO A 58 55.19 22.72 -11.40
N VAL A 59 55.39 23.19 -10.16
CA VAL A 59 56.38 24.24 -9.87
C VAL A 59 57.77 23.63 -10.10
N THR A 60 58.35 23.96 -11.25
CA THR A 60 59.75 23.64 -11.57
C THR A 60 60.62 24.70 -10.88
N LYS A 61 61.51 24.26 -9.98
CA LYS A 61 62.51 25.11 -9.32
C LYS A 61 63.88 24.91 -9.97
#